data_AF-A0A2C9UJQ6-F1
#
_entry.id   AF-A0A2C9UJQ6-F1
#
_cell.length_a   1.000
_cell.length_b   1.000
_cell.length_c   1.000
_cell.angle_alpha   90.00
_cell.angle_beta   90.00
_cell.angle_gamma   90.00
#
_symmetry.space_group_name_H-M   'P 1'
#
loop_
_entity.id
_entity.type
_entity.pdbx_description
1 polymer ?
#
loop_
_entity_poly.entity_id
_entity_poly.type
_entity_poly.pdbx_seq_one_letter_code
_entity_poly.pdbx_strand_id
1 'polypeptide(L)'
;MSSRRPSGASKLTEDEINELILKLQALLQQLDQRQTSRVSASKILKETCSYIRKLQSEVDDLSERLSQLMDSMNINTVDIESLITSILPQ
;
A
#
# COMPACT_ATOMS: atom_id res chain seq x y z
N MET A 1 40.53 -15.35 5.10
CA MET A 1 40.15 -14.05 4.50
C MET A 1 38.70 -14.14 4.05
N SER A 2 37.79 -13.46 4.74
CA SER A 2 36.35 -13.54 4.47
C SER A 2 36.01 -12.76 3.20
N SER A 3 35.66 -13.49 2.14
CA SER A 3 35.14 -12.92 0.91
C SER A 3 33.79 -12.25 1.19
N ARG A 4 33.78 -10.92 1.25
CA ARG A 4 32.55 -10.13 1.24
C ARG A 4 31.89 -10.35 -0.12
N ARG A 5 30.83 -11.17 -0.15
CA ARG A 5 29.91 -11.22 -1.29
C ARG A 5 29.34 -9.80 -1.47
N PRO A 6 29.57 -9.12 -2.60
CA PRO A 6 28.75 -7.97 -2.92
C PRO A 6 27.35 -8.55 -3.14
N SER A 7 26.44 -8.30 -2.20
CA SER A 7 25.02 -8.52 -2.41
C SER A 7 24.65 -7.67 -3.62
N GLY A 8 24.51 -8.31 -4.77
CA GLY A 8 24.07 -7.66 -5.99
C GLY A 8 22.69 -7.11 -5.73
N ALA A 9 22.60 -5.82 -5.42
CA ALA A 9 21.45 -5.05 -5.81
C ALA A 9 21.42 -5.19 -7.33
N SER A 10 20.58 -6.10 -7.83
CA SER A 10 20.26 -6.22 -9.24
C SER A 10 19.99 -4.81 -9.74
N LYS A 11 20.88 -4.30 -10.60
CA LYS A 11 20.67 -2.99 -11.21
C LYS A 11 19.39 -3.13 -12.03
N LEU A 12 18.31 -2.54 -11.54
CA LEU A 12 17.06 -2.42 -12.30
C LEU A 12 17.41 -1.84 -13.67
N THR A 13 16.96 -2.54 -14.71
CA THR A 13 17.12 -2.10 -16.08
C THR A 13 16.20 -0.91 -16.35
N GLU A 14 16.55 -0.09 -17.33
CA GLU A 14 15.73 1.07 -17.71
C GLU A 14 14.33 0.65 -18.19
N ASP A 15 14.23 -0.52 -18.84
CA ASP A 15 12.96 -1.11 -19.27
C ASP A 15 12.07 -1.49 -18.08
N GLU A 16 12.63 -2.13 -17.04
CA GLU A 16 11.90 -2.47 -15.81
C GLU A 16 11.39 -1.20 -15.08
N ILE A 17 12.20 -0.14 -15.07
CA ILE A 17 11.82 1.15 -14.48
C ILE A 17 10.67 1.78 -15.28
N ASN A 18 10.73 1.76 -16.60
CA ASN A 18 9.68 2.28 -17.46
C ASN A 18 8.37 1.48 -17.33
N GLU A 19 8.46 0.15 -17.28
CA GLU A 19 7.29 -0.72 -17.08
C GLU A 19 6.62 -0.43 -15.73
N LEU A 20 7.41 -0.26 -14.66
CA LEU A 20 6.89 0.12 -13.36
C LEU A 20 6.17 1.47 -13.41
N ILE A 21 6.76 2.49 -14.04
CA ILE A 21 6.14 3.81 -14.15
C ILE A 21 4.80 3.73 -14.91
N LEU A 22 4.71 2.94 -15.98
CA LEU A 22 3.46 2.74 -16.72
C LEU A 22 2.37 2.09 -15.86
N LYS A 23 2.73 1.06 -15.08
CA LYS A 23 1.79 0.41 -14.15
C LYS A 23 1.31 1.38 -13.06
N LEU A 24 2.23 2.15 -12.47
CA LEU A 24 1.90 3.16 -11.46
C LEU A 24 0.99 4.25 -12.02
N GLN A 25 1.24 4.71 -13.25
CA GLN A 25 0.40 5.68 -13.91
C GLN A 25 -1.02 5.15 -14.14
N ALA A 26 -1.17 3.92 -14.62
CA ALA A 26 -2.47 3.30 -14.84
C ALA A 26 -3.28 3.20 -13.53
N LEU A 27 -2.63 2.78 -12.43
CA LEU A 27 -3.25 2.72 -11.11
C LEU A 27 -3.70 4.11 -10.64
N LEU A 28 -2.86 5.13 -10.76
CA LEU A 28 -3.22 6.49 -10.35
C LEU A 28 -4.37 7.09 -11.17
N GLN A 29 -4.41 6.82 -12.48
CA GLN A 29 -5.51 7.30 -13.34
C GLN A 29 -6.84 6.61 -13.04
N GLN A 30 -6.82 5.34 -12.60
CA GLN A 30 -8.03 4.66 -12.11
C GLN A 30 -8.57 5.29 -10.82
N LEU A 31 -7.67 5.79 -9.97
CA LEU A 31 -8.03 6.44 -8.71
C LEU A 31 -8.44 7.90 -8.89
N ASP A 32 -7.87 8.59 -9.89
CA ASP A 32 -8.10 10.01 -10.16
C ASP A 32 -8.36 10.22 -11.67
N GLN A 33 -9.61 9.99 -12.08
CA GLN A 33 -10.11 10.09 -13.48
C GLN A 33 -9.81 11.43 -14.18
N ARG A 34 -9.23 12.42 -13.48
CA ARG A 34 -9.06 13.80 -13.93
C ARG A 34 -7.68 14.12 -14.53
N GLN A 35 -6.66 13.28 -14.35
CA GLN A 35 -5.30 13.60 -14.81
C GLN A 35 -5.00 13.04 -16.22
N THR A 36 -5.39 13.80 -17.24
CA THR A 36 -5.11 13.50 -18.67
C THR A 36 -3.87 14.21 -19.22
N SER A 37 -3.10 14.92 -18.39
CA SER A 37 -1.88 15.62 -18.82
C SER A 37 -0.64 14.72 -18.76
N ARG A 38 0.35 14.95 -19.61
CA ARG A 38 1.63 14.22 -19.63
C ARG A 38 2.38 14.45 -18.30
N VAL A 39 2.32 13.46 -17.39
CA VAL A 39 2.93 13.52 -16.06
C VAL A 39 4.38 13.00 -16.13
N SER A 40 5.33 13.71 -15.50
CA SER A 40 6.72 13.22 -15.39
C SER A 40 6.81 11.98 -14.49
N ALA A 41 7.80 11.10 -14.74
CA ALA A 41 8.09 9.94 -13.88
C ALA A 41 8.27 10.31 -12.40
N SER A 42 8.96 11.42 -12.10
CA SER A 42 9.15 11.89 -10.72
C SER A 42 7.82 12.27 -10.05
N LYS A 43 6.89 12.87 -10.80
CA LYS A 43 5.56 13.20 -10.28
C LYS A 43 4.72 11.93 -10.06
N ILE A 44 4.73 10.96 -10.98
CA ILE A 44 4.06 9.66 -10.81
C ILE A 44 4.55 8.99 -9.52
N LEU A 45 5.87 8.85 -9.35
CA LEU A 45 6.44 8.23 -8.15
C LEU A 45 6.07 8.98 -6.86
N LYS A 46 6.09 10.31 -6.87
CA LYS A 46 5.69 11.13 -5.72
C LYS A 46 4.21 10.95 -5.37
N GLU A 47 3.34 10.94 -6.36
CA GLU A 47 1.90 10.72 -6.18
C GLU A 47 1.63 9.32 -5.65
N THR A 48 2.27 8.29 -6.22
CA THR A 48 2.20 6.91 -5.72
C THR A 48 2.64 6.82 -4.26
N CYS A 49 3.82 7.35 -3.89
CA CYS A 49 4.29 7.30 -2.50
C CYS A 49 3.36 8.06 -1.55
N SER A 50 2.76 9.16 -2.01
CA SER A 50 1.82 9.94 -1.21
C SER A 50 0.51 9.17 -1.02
N TYR A 51 0.04 8.48 -2.04
CA TYR A 51 -1.13 7.61 -1.96
C TYR A 51 -0.91 6.44 -1.00
N ILE A 52 0.22 5.75 -1.09
CA ILE A 52 0.57 4.65 -0.16
C ILE A 52 0.54 5.15 1.29
N ARG A 53 1.13 6.33 1.57
CA ARG A 53 1.11 6.92 2.92
C ARG A 53 -0.30 7.24 3.41
N LYS A 54 -1.16 7.78 2.54
CA LYS A 54 -2.56 8.05 2.90
C LYS A 54 -3.30 6.76 3.21
N LEU A 55 -3.15 5.75 2.36
CA LEU A 55 -3.77 4.44 2.55
C LEU A 55 -3.33 3.78 3.86
N GLN A 56 -2.04 3.85 4.19
CA GLN A 56 -1.53 3.36 5.48
C GLN A 56 -2.19 4.10 6.66
N SER A 57 -2.28 5.42 6.60
CA SER A 57 -2.96 6.21 7.63
C SER A 57 -4.43 5.85 7.77
N GLU A 58 -5.15 5.64 6.65
CA GLU A 58 -6.55 5.25 6.67
C GLU A 58 -6.75 3.85 7.28
N VAL A 59 -5.83 2.92 7.01
CA VAL A 59 -5.82 1.59 7.61
C VAL A 59 -5.56 1.67 9.12
N ASP A 60 -4.60 2.49 9.55
CA ASP A 60 -4.28 2.68 10.97
C ASP A 60 -5.47 3.30 11.73
N ASP A 61 -6.06 4.37 11.17
CA ASP A 61 -7.23 5.05 11.74
C ASP A 61 -8.45 4.12 11.84
N LEU A 62 -8.69 3.32 10.79
CA LEU A 62 -9.78 2.34 10.78
C LEU A 62 -9.54 1.24 11.82
N SER A 63 -8.30 0.77 11.94
CA SER A 63 -7.90 -0.26 12.89
C SER A 63 -8.07 0.22 14.34
N GLU A 64 -7.73 1.48 14.63
CA GLU A 64 -7.94 2.08 15.95
C GLU A 64 -9.44 2.20 16.26
N ARG A 65 -10.24 2.73 15.33
CA ARG A 65 -11.70 2.85 15.51
C ARG A 65 -12.37 1.48 15.73
N LEU A 66 -11.93 0.47 14.99
CA LEU A 66 -12.43 -0.89 15.17
C LEU A 66 -12.07 -1.42 16.56
N SER A 67 -10.85 -1.21 17.02
CA SER A 67 -10.40 -1.61 18.36
C SER A 67 -11.26 -0.94 19.45
N GLN A 68 -11.49 0.38 19.34
CA GLN A 68 -12.34 1.13 20.28
C GLN A 68 -13.80 0.63 20.28
N LEU A 69 -14.36 0.33 19.11
CA LEU A 69 -15.71 -0.22 19.00
C LEU A 69 -15.82 -1.59 19.67
N MET A 70 -14.82 -2.45 19.49
CA MET A 70 -14.77 -3.77 20.14
C MET A 70 -14.66 -3.66 21.66
N ASP A 71 -13.78 -2.78 22.16
CA ASP A 71 -13.64 -2.51 23.60
C ASP A 71 -14.95 -1.99 24.20
N SER A 72 -15.66 -1.11 23.47
CA SER A 72 -16.94 -0.54 23.92
C SER A 72 -18.08 -1.56 24.01
N MET A 73 -18.02 -2.64 23.22
CA MET A 73 -19.05 -3.68 23.16
C MET A 73 -18.78 -4.83 24.16
N ASN A 74 -17.71 -4.75 24.97
CA ASN A 74 -17.29 -5.77 25.93
C ASN A 74 -17.20 -7.18 25.28
N ILE A 75 -16.74 -7.19 24.02
CA ILE A 75 -16.54 -8.40 23.21
C ILE A 75 -15.29 -9.08 23.76
N ASN A 76 -15.41 -10.32 24.26
CA ASN A 76 -14.25 -11.05 24.75
C ASN A 76 -13.34 -11.44 23.57
N THR A 77 -12.07 -11.70 23.83
CA THR A 77 -11.09 -12.06 22.77
C THR A 77 -11.53 -13.26 21.90
N VAL A 78 -12.33 -14.18 22.45
CA VAL A 78 -12.93 -15.32 21.73
C VAL A 78 -13.98 -14.88 20.71
N ASP A 79 -14.76 -13.84 21.03
CA ASP A 79 -15.79 -13.28 20.14
C ASP A 79 -15.14 -12.45 19.00
N ILE A 80 -13.94 -11.89 19.22
CA ILE A 80 -13.16 -11.15 18.21
C ILE A 80 -12.68 -12.07 17.08
N GLU A 81 -12.10 -13.22 17.40
CA GLU A 81 -11.65 -14.18 16.36
C GLU A 81 -12.81 -14.67 15.49
N SER A 82 -13.97 -14.92 16.10
CA SER A 82 -15.18 -15.30 15.36
C SER A 82 -15.68 -14.19 14.42
N LEU A 83 -15.60 -12.92 14.85
CA LEU A 83 -16.06 -11.78 14.06
C LEU A 83 -15.11 -11.46 12.90
N ILE A 84 -13.79 -11.45 13.13
CA ILE A 84 -12.79 -11.20 12.08
C ILE A 84 -12.88 -12.26 10.98
N THR A 85 -13.05 -13.54 11.37
CA THR A 85 -13.21 -14.64 10.41
C THR A 85 -14.50 -14.52 9.59
N SER A 86 -15.53 -13.86 10.12
CA SER A 86 -16.79 -13.60 9.40
C SER A 86 -16.70 -12.40 8.45
N ILE A 87 -15.81 -11.44 8.70
CA ILE A 87 -15.71 -10.19 7.92
C ILE A 87 -14.70 -10.33 6.77
N LEU A 88 -13.67 -11.15 6.92
CA LEU A 88 -12.78 -11.51 5.82
C LEU A 88 -13.47 -12.59 4.97
N PRO A 89 -13.86 -12.30 3.71
CA PRO A 89 -14.34 -13.35 2.83
C PRO A 89 -13.19 -14.31 2.51
N GLN A 90 -13.45 -15.62 2.65
CA GLN A 90 -12.55 -16.67 2.16
C GLN A 90 -12.36 -16.62 0.65
#